data_AF-A0A1J4SN23-F1
#
_entry.id   AF-A0A1J4SN23-F1
#
_cell.length_a   1.000
_cell.length_b   1.000
_cell.length_c   1.000
_cell.angle_alpha   90.00
_cell.angle_beta   90.00
_cell.angle_gamma   90.00
#
_symmetry.space_group_name_H-M   'P 1'
#
loop_
_entity.id
_entity.type
_entity.pdbx_description
1 polymer ?
#
loop_
_entity_poly.entity_id
_entity_poly.type
_entity_poly.pdbx_seq_one_letter_code
_entity_poly.pdbx_strand_id
1 'polypeptide(L)'
;MTDFINREFHVNDPDKTTVIRQDAKPTRPGAETGALFLIGLSGCGKSAVALRVAEALGGRAAELPLEGPEAALDAILAQAAKDGGPAVIAVPHKLLASEPFRLRMRAAGRVLYLMAGVETIAARLAATPQEEDALRQRLGRQRSAFEPSFMQTLHLLAPADGPLDAVVADVLERVRQ
;
A
#
# COMPACT_ATOMS: atom_id res chain seq x y z
N MET A 1 -7.71 40.25 8.60
CA MET A 1 -6.44 39.89 9.25
C MET A 1 -6.77 38.79 10.24
N THR A 2 -6.26 37.59 9.97
CA THR A 2 -6.73 36.34 10.59
C THR A 2 -5.84 36.04 11.78
N ASP A 3 -6.43 35.97 12.97
CA ASP A 3 -5.77 35.62 14.22
C ASP A 3 -5.25 34.18 14.19
N PHE A 4 -3.93 34.03 14.30
CA PHE A 4 -3.28 32.76 14.59
C PHE A 4 -3.24 32.56 16.11
N ILE A 5 -3.92 31.52 16.60
CA ILE A 5 -3.87 31.11 18.00
C ILE A 5 -2.52 30.43 18.26
N ASN A 6 -1.58 31.16 18.88
CA ASN A 6 -0.40 30.57 19.51
C ASN A 6 -0.84 29.84 20.79
N ARG A 7 -0.78 28.50 20.79
CA ARG A 7 -0.84 27.70 22.03
C ARG A 7 0.57 27.53 22.57
N GLU A 8 0.90 28.26 23.61
CA GLU A 8 2.13 28.04 24.40
C GLU A 8 1.99 26.75 25.22
N PHE A 9 2.94 25.83 25.07
CA PHE A 9 3.10 24.68 25.94
C PHE A 9 4.13 25.02 27.01
N HIS A 10 3.72 25.01 28.28
CA HIS A 10 4.64 25.04 29.42
C HIS A 10 5.35 23.69 29.53
N VAL A 11 6.67 23.70 29.36
CA VAL A 11 7.55 22.55 29.62
C VAL A 11 8.06 22.64 31.06
N ASN A 12 7.56 21.78 31.94
CA ASN A 12 8.09 21.57 33.29
C ASN A 12 9.19 20.48 33.22
N ASP A 13 10.41 20.87 32.84
CA ASP A 13 11.68 20.22 33.26
C ASP A 13 12.86 20.90 32.54
N PRO A 14 13.64 21.78 33.20
CA PRO A 14 14.71 22.55 32.56
C PRO A 14 15.93 21.72 32.12
N ASP A 15 16.04 20.44 32.54
CA ASP A 15 17.24 19.63 32.31
C ASP A 15 17.08 18.50 31.27
N LYS A 16 15.90 18.36 30.64
CA LYS A 16 15.70 17.37 29.57
C LYS A 16 16.15 17.92 28.21
N THR A 17 17.43 17.76 27.90
CA THR A 17 17.94 17.98 26.54
C THR A 17 17.65 16.74 25.68
N THR A 18 16.66 16.85 24.78
CA THR A 18 16.48 15.87 23.70
C THR A 18 17.51 16.18 22.62
N VAL A 19 18.62 15.43 22.59
CA VAL A 19 19.60 15.52 21.51
C VAL A 19 19.03 14.79 20.29
N ILE A 20 18.32 15.52 19.42
CA ILE A 20 17.96 15.03 18.10
C ILE A 20 19.23 15.10 17.24
N ARG A 21 19.92 13.96 17.09
CA ARG A 21 21.04 13.84 16.14
C ARG A 21 20.46 13.95 14.72
N GLN A 22 20.61 15.13 14.10
CA GLN A 22 20.22 15.39 12.71
C GLN A 22 21.00 14.56 11.67
N ASP A 23 22.03 13.82 12.07
CA ASP A 23 22.88 13.01 11.19
C ASP A 23 22.58 11.50 11.20
N ALA A 24 21.48 11.09 11.82
CA ALA A 24 20.97 9.74 11.58
C ALA A 24 20.40 9.70 10.15
N LYS A 25 21.23 9.27 9.19
CA LYS A 25 20.78 8.88 7.84
C LYS A 25 19.51 8.05 8.02
N PRO A 26 18.34 8.45 7.49
CA PRO A 26 17.11 7.71 7.72
C PRO A 26 17.37 6.27 7.31
N THR A 27 17.31 5.36 8.28
CA THR A 27 17.45 3.92 8.02
C THR A 27 16.31 3.58 7.08
N ARG A 28 16.62 3.40 5.79
CA ARG A 28 15.64 3.00 4.79
C ARG A 28 15.07 1.66 5.26
N PRO A 29 13.78 1.55 5.59
CA PRO A 29 13.19 0.25 5.87
C PRO A 29 13.26 -0.58 4.57
N GLY A 30 14.04 -1.65 4.57
CA GLY A 30 13.84 -2.79 3.65
C GLY A 30 14.54 -2.75 2.29
N ALA A 31 15.74 -2.19 2.15
CA ALA A 31 16.45 -2.23 0.87
C ALA A 31 17.09 -3.59 0.50
N GLU A 32 17.14 -4.60 1.40
CA GLU A 32 17.85 -5.84 1.07
C GLU A 32 16.99 -7.12 0.96
N THR A 33 15.77 -7.19 1.50
CA THR A 33 14.91 -8.41 1.41
C THR A 33 13.40 -8.19 1.69
N GLY A 34 12.91 -6.94 1.73
CA GLY A 34 11.54 -6.64 2.18
C GLY A 34 10.43 -7.03 1.19
N ALA A 35 9.23 -7.31 1.69
CA ALA A 35 8.07 -7.53 0.83
C ALA A 35 7.58 -6.23 0.16
N LEU A 36 6.95 -6.36 -1.00
CA LEU A 36 6.22 -5.29 -1.68
C LEU A 36 4.71 -5.54 -1.52
N PHE A 37 4.03 -4.72 -0.75
CA PHE A 37 2.58 -4.78 -0.55
C PHE A 37 1.87 -3.91 -1.58
N LEU A 38 0.97 -4.50 -2.37
CA LEU A 38 0.11 -3.76 -3.29
C LEU A 38 -1.25 -3.50 -2.62
N ILE A 39 -1.57 -2.23 -2.44
CA ILE A 39 -2.85 -1.78 -1.87
C ILE A 39 -3.68 -1.04 -2.93
N GLY A 40 -4.99 -0.96 -2.69
CA GLY A 40 -5.95 -0.27 -3.54
C GLY A 40 -7.29 -0.99 -3.57
N LEU A 41 -8.30 -0.35 -4.17
CA LEU A 41 -9.65 -0.93 -4.26
C LEU A 41 -9.68 -2.26 -5.01
N SER A 42 -10.69 -3.08 -4.74
CA SER A 42 -10.92 -4.30 -5.54
C SER A 42 -11.16 -3.94 -7.00
N GLY A 43 -10.55 -4.70 -7.93
CA GLY A 43 -10.61 -4.40 -9.37
C GLY A 43 -9.55 -3.43 -9.90
N CYS A 44 -8.68 -2.85 -9.06
CA CYS A 44 -7.57 -2.02 -9.56
C CYS A 44 -6.38 -2.81 -10.16
N GLY A 45 -6.48 -4.14 -10.22
CA GLY A 45 -5.47 -4.99 -10.86
C GLY A 45 -4.36 -5.53 -9.96
N LYS A 46 -4.46 -5.39 -8.62
CA LYS A 46 -3.43 -5.83 -7.65
C LYS A 46 -2.87 -7.22 -7.94
N SER A 47 -3.71 -8.24 -8.08
CA SER A 47 -3.25 -9.63 -8.23
C SER A 47 -2.51 -9.84 -9.57
N ALA A 48 -2.97 -9.20 -10.65
CA ALA A 48 -2.30 -9.25 -11.95
C ALA A 48 -0.94 -8.51 -11.92
N VAL A 49 -0.89 -7.33 -11.31
CA VAL A 49 0.35 -6.57 -11.13
C VAL A 49 1.32 -7.33 -10.22
N ALA A 50 0.84 -7.92 -9.12
CA ALA A 50 1.66 -8.69 -8.19
C ALA A 50 2.37 -9.84 -8.90
N LEU A 51 1.64 -10.60 -9.71
CA LEU A 51 2.18 -11.70 -10.50
C LEU A 51 3.33 -11.24 -11.41
N ARG A 52 3.07 -10.23 -12.25
CA ARG A 52 4.03 -9.74 -13.25
C ARG A 52 5.24 -9.07 -12.63
N VAL A 53 5.05 -8.33 -11.54
CA VAL A 53 6.14 -7.69 -10.79
C VAL A 53 6.99 -8.73 -10.07
N ALA A 54 6.37 -9.76 -9.47
CA ALA A 54 7.11 -10.85 -8.85
C ALA A 54 7.97 -11.62 -9.88
N GLU A 55 7.40 -11.96 -11.03
CA GLU A 55 8.14 -12.59 -12.14
C GLU A 55 9.36 -11.76 -12.54
N ALA A 56 9.17 -10.44 -12.75
CA ALA A 56 10.25 -9.54 -13.15
C ALA A 56 11.34 -9.34 -12.09
N LEU A 57 11.01 -9.55 -10.81
CA LEU A 57 11.95 -9.43 -9.69
C LEU A 57 12.55 -10.78 -9.26
N GLY A 58 12.20 -11.89 -9.94
CA GLY A 58 12.64 -13.24 -9.53
C GLY A 58 12.08 -13.65 -8.16
N GLY A 59 10.89 -13.15 -7.81
CA GLY A 59 10.23 -13.37 -6.52
C GLY A 59 8.95 -14.18 -6.63
N ARG A 60 8.10 -14.06 -5.61
CA ARG A 60 6.80 -14.73 -5.55
C ARG A 60 5.65 -13.74 -5.41
N ALA A 61 4.54 -14.03 -6.07
CA ALA A 61 3.29 -13.33 -5.85
C ALA A 61 2.44 -14.06 -4.80
N ALA A 62 1.74 -13.31 -3.96
CA ALA A 62 0.76 -13.84 -3.01
C ALA A 62 -0.40 -12.87 -2.83
N GLU A 63 -1.51 -13.37 -2.29
CA GLU A 63 -2.65 -12.54 -1.89
C GLU A 63 -2.99 -12.88 -0.44
N LEU A 64 -3.28 -11.84 0.36
CA LEU A 64 -3.67 -12.04 1.75
C LEU A 64 -5.15 -12.40 1.85
N PRO A 65 -5.52 -13.41 2.65
CA PRO A 65 -6.91 -13.68 2.97
C PRO A 65 -7.48 -12.59 3.88
N LEU A 66 -8.81 -12.44 3.89
CA LEU A 66 -9.50 -11.57 4.85
C LEU A 66 -9.50 -12.18 6.26
N GLU A 67 -9.53 -13.51 6.34
CA GLU A 67 -9.52 -14.27 7.60
C GLU A 67 -8.10 -14.74 7.90
N GLY A 68 -7.64 -14.52 9.13
CA GLY A 68 -6.28 -14.86 9.54
C GLY A 68 -5.15 -14.17 8.75
N PRO A 69 -5.24 -12.87 8.40
CA PRO A 69 -4.26 -12.21 7.53
C PRO A 69 -2.84 -12.16 8.13
N GLU A 70 -2.72 -12.12 9.46
CA GLU A 70 -1.41 -12.05 10.14
C GLU A 70 -0.63 -13.36 10.01
N ALA A 71 -1.28 -14.49 10.30
CA ALA A 71 -0.66 -15.81 10.16
C ALA A 71 -0.30 -16.10 8.70
N ALA A 72 -1.16 -15.69 7.75
CA ALA A 72 -0.88 -15.80 6.33
C ALA A 72 0.32 -14.93 5.91
N LEU A 73 0.40 -13.70 6.41
CA LEU A 73 1.55 -12.83 6.16
C LEU A 73 2.85 -13.46 6.64
N ASP A 74 2.87 -13.99 7.86
CA ASP A 74 4.07 -14.65 8.41
C ASP A 74 4.50 -15.85 7.57
N ALA A 75 3.53 -16.67 7.14
CA ALA A 75 3.81 -17.81 6.26
C ALA A 75 4.38 -17.36 4.90
N ILE A 76 3.83 -16.30 4.30
CA ILE A 76 4.31 -15.77 3.03
C ILE A 76 5.74 -15.24 3.16
N LEU A 77 6.02 -14.45 4.20
CA LEU A 77 7.35 -13.87 4.42
C LEU A 77 8.39 -14.96 4.73
N ALA A 78 8.05 -15.94 5.56
CA ALA A 78 8.92 -17.06 5.87
C ALA A 78 9.23 -17.90 4.61
N GLN A 79 8.24 -18.08 3.73
CA GLN A 79 8.47 -18.80 2.48
C GLN A 79 9.33 -18.00 1.51
N ALA A 80 9.10 -16.70 1.35
CA ALA A 80 9.93 -15.84 0.51
C ALA A 80 11.41 -15.83 0.93
N ALA A 81 11.66 -15.81 2.25
CA ALA A 81 13.01 -15.91 2.79
C ALA A 81 13.69 -17.26 2.45
N LYS A 82 12.94 -18.37 2.43
CA LYS A 82 13.46 -19.68 2.00
C LYS A 82 13.73 -19.73 0.50
N ASP A 83 12.86 -19.11 -0.29
CA ASP A 83 12.97 -19.07 -1.75
C ASP A 83 14.11 -18.14 -2.23
N GLY A 84 14.62 -17.27 -1.35
CA GLY A 84 15.73 -16.36 -1.65
C GLY A 84 15.35 -15.17 -2.54
N GLY A 85 14.05 -14.85 -2.65
CA GLY A 85 13.52 -13.78 -3.50
C GLY A 85 12.44 -12.96 -2.81
N PRO A 86 12.07 -11.79 -3.37
CA PRO A 86 11.08 -10.90 -2.73
C PRO A 86 9.66 -11.46 -2.83
N ALA A 87 8.81 -11.12 -1.85
CA ALA A 87 7.36 -11.35 -1.94
C ALA A 87 6.64 -10.10 -2.45
N VAL A 88 5.80 -10.24 -3.47
CA VAL A 88 4.87 -9.20 -3.93
C VAL A 88 3.46 -9.61 -3.52
N ILE A 89 2.86 -8.86 -2.61
CA ILE A 89 1.68 -9.28 -1.85
C ILE A 89 0.50 -8.36 -2.17
N ALA A 90 -0.54 -8.89 -2.82
CA ALA A 90 -1.80 -8.18 -2.99
C ALA A 90 -2.58 -8.15 -1.67
N VAL A 91 -2.97 -6.95 -1.23
CA VAL A 91 -3.66 -6.75 0.04
C VAL A 91 -5.12 -6.35 -0.21
N PRO A 92 -6.11 -7.09 0.29
CA PRO A 92 -7.50 -6.64 0.28
C PRO A 92 -7.68 -5.33 1.05
N HIS A 93 -8.32 -4.34 0.43
CA HIS A 93 -8.49 -3.00 1.01
C HIS A 93 -9.12 -3.01 2.42
N LYS A 94 -10.02 -3.96 2.69
CA LYS A 94 -10.69 -4.13 3.98
C LYS A 94 -9.71 -4.33 5.14
N LEU A 95 -8.55 -4.96 4.90
CA LEU A 95 -7.52 -5.17 5.91
C LEU A 95 -6.91 -3.86 6.41
N LEU A 96 -6.94 -2.80 5.59
CA LEU A 96 -6.38 -1.50 5.97
C LEU A 96 -7.26 -0.71 6.93
N ALA A 97 -8.47 -1.17 7.24
CA ALA A 97 -9.27 -0.57 8.32
C ALA A 97 -8.55 -0.71 9.68
N SER A 98 -7.77 -1.78 9.86
CA SER A 98 -6.99 -2.03 11.08
C SER A 98 -5.67 -1.25 11.06
N GLU A 99 -5.52 -0.29 11.98
CA GLU A 99 -4.26 0.44 12.15
C GLU A 99 -3.08 -0.45 12.55
N PRO A 100 -3.21 -1.38 13.53
CA PRO A 100 -2.13 -2.31 13.84
C PRO A 100 -1.65 -3.09 12.62
N PHE A 101 -2.57 -3.50 11.74
CA PHE A 101 -2.21 -4.19 10.51
C PHE A 101 -1.46 -3.30 9.53
N ARG A 102 -1.90 -2.04 9.34
CA ARG A 102 -1.17 -1.06 8.51
C ARG A 102 0.27 -0.87 9.00
N LEU A 103 0.47 -0.69 10.30
CA LEU A 103 1.79 -0.52 10.91
C LEU A 103 2.66 -1.76 10.70
N ARG A 104 2.11 -2.96 10.89
CA ARG A 104 2.81 -4.23 10.65
C ARG A 104 3.28 -4.36 9.21
N MET A 105 2.41 -4.11 8.23
CA MET A 105 2.82 -4.16 6.81
C MET A 105 3.95 -3.18 6.51
N ARG A 106 3.86 -1.95 7.03
CA ARG A 106 4.90 -0.94 6.82
C ARG A 106 6.24 -1.32 7.45
N ALA A 107 6.22 -2.03 8.57
CA ALA A 107 7.42 -2.57 9.19
C ALA A 107 8.01 -3.77 8.41
N ALA A 108 7.16 -4.56 7.76
CA ALA A 108 7.56 -5.75 7.00
C ALA A 108 8.05 -5.45 5.57
N GLY A 109 7.79 -4.27 5.02
CA GLY A 109 8.19 -3.94 3.66
C GLY A 109 7.65 -2.63 3.08
N ARG A 110 7.84 -2.45 1.76
CA ARG A 110 7.35 -1.27 1.02
C ARG A 110 5.87 -1.46 0.68
N VAL A 111 5.09 -0.39 0.73
CA VAL A 111 3.65 -0.41 0.45
C VAL A 111 3.41 0.50 -0.75
N LEU A 112 2.86 -0.05 -1.82
CA LEU A 112 2.57 0.66 -3.06
C LEU A 112 1.05 0.73 -3.26
N TYR A 113 0.55 1.95 -3.38
CA TYR A 113 -0.85 2.20 -3.72
C TYR A 113 -1.04 2.22 -5.23
N LEU A 114 -1.80 1.25 -5.75
CA LEU A 114 -2.30 1.24 -7.12
C LEU A 114 -3.57 2.11 -7.19
N MET A 115 -3.38 3.34 -7.63
CA MET A 115 -4.44 4.34 -7.73
C MET A 115 -5.13 4.23 -9.09
N ALA A 116 -6.33 3.66 -9.12
CA ALA A 116 -7.18 3.66 -10.30
C ALA A 116 -8.45 4.49 -10.04
N GLY A 117 -8.91 5.18 -11.09
CA GLY A 117 -10.19 5.86 -11.13
C GLY A 117 -11.36 4.89 -10.93
N VAL A 118 -12.41 5.39 -10.27
CA VAL A 118 -13.65 4.63 -10.05
C VAL A 118 -14.26 4.19 -11.37
N GLU A 119 -14.22 5.06 -12.38
CA GLU A 119 -14.67 4.80 -13.75
C GLU A 119 -13.94 3.59 -14.35
N THR A 120 -12.61 3.60 -14.27
CA THR A 120 -11.78 2.50 -14.80
C THR A 120 -12.05 1.18 -14.08
N ILE A 121 -12.22 1.21 -12.76
CA ILE A 121 -12.52 -0.01 -11.99
C ILE A 121 -13.93 -0.51 -12.34
N ALA A 122 -14.92 0.38 -12.46
CA ALA A 122 -16.28 0.00 -12.82
C ALA A 122 -16.33 -0.63 -14.21
N ALA A 123 -15.70 -0.01 -15.21
CA ALA A 123 -15.62 -0.53 -16.57
C ALA A 123 -14.93 -1.92 -16.65
N ARG A 124 -13.97 -2.20 -15.77
CA ARG A 124 -13.31 -3.52 -15.68
C ARG A 124 -14.17 -4.60 -15.02
N LEU A 125 -15.08 -4.21 -14.13
CA LEU A 125 -15.85 -5.14 -13.29
C LEU A 125 -17.28 -5.35 -13.78
N ALA A 126 -17.85 -4.39 -14.52
CA ALA A 126 -19.22 -4.45 -15.00
C ALA A 126 -19.37 -5.52 -16.10
N ALA A 127 -20.39 -6.36 -16.00
CA ALA A 127 -20.76 -7.24 -17.11
C ALA A 127 -21.70 -6.53 -18.09
N THR A 128 -22.39 -5.48 -17.64
CA THR A 128 -23.33 -4.67 -18.43
C THR A 128 -23.21 -3.17 -18.12
N PRO A 129 -23.61 -2.27 -19.04
CA PRO A 129 -23.60 -0.84 -18.79
C PRO A 129 -24.46 -0.40 -17.58
N GLN A 130 -25.59 -1.08 -17.33
CA GLN A 130 -26.47 -0.75 -16.19
C GLN A 130 -25.84 -1.12 -14.84
N GLU A 131 -25.04 -2.19 -14.79
CA GLU A 131 -24.26 -2.55 -13.60
C GLU A 131 -23.13 -1.55 -13.35
N GLU A 132 -22.57 -0.96 -14.41
CA GLU A 132 -21.48 -0.01 -14.32
C GLU A 132 -21.83 1.19 -13.44
N ASP A 133 -23.01 1.79 -13.61
CA ASP A 133 -23.44 2.93 -12.79
C ASP A 133 -23.59 2.58 -11.31
N ALA A 134 -24.20 1.43 -11.01
CA ALA A 134 -24.32 0.94 -9.63
C ALA A 134 -22.95 0.65 -9.02
N LEU A 135 -22.02 0.10 -9.82
CA LEU A 135 -20.64 -0.14 -9.42
C LEU A 135 -19.90 1.17 -9.15
N ARG A 136 -19.98 2.17 -10.03
CA ARG A 136 -19.38 3.50 -9.84
C ARG A 136 -19.81 4.11 -8.51
N GLN A 137 -21.11 4.12 -8.21
CA GLN A 137 -21.60 4.66 -6.94
C GLN A 137 -21.08 3.89 -5.72
N ARG A 138 -21.03 2.56 -5.79
CA ARG A 138 -20.48 1.72 -4.71
C ARG A 138 -18.99 1.95 -4.52
N LEU A 139 -18.22 1.97 -5.61
CA LEU A 139 -16.78 2.17 -5.62
C LEU A 139 -16.40 3.59 -5.17
N GLY A 140 -17.19 4.60 -5.54
CA GLY A 140 -17.02 5.97 -5.04
C GLY A 140 -17.10 6.05 -3.52
N ARG A 141 -18.13 5.43 -2.93
CA ARG A 141 -18.26 5.32 -1.46
C ARG A 141 -17.09 4.57 -0.83
N GLN A 142 -16.66 3.47 -1.44
CA GLN A 142 -15.50 2.71 -0.94
C GLN A 142 -14.21 3.52 -1.04
N ARG A 143 -13.98 4.27 -2.13
CA ARG A 143 -12.81 5.13 -2.29
C ARG A 143 -12.78 6.17 -1.18
N SER A 144 -13.87 6.92 -0.99
CA SER A 144 -13.94 7.93 0.07
C SER A 144 -13.71 7.35 1.46
N ALA A 145 -14.19 6.14 1.74
CA ALA A 145 -14.00 5.49 3.04
C ALA A 145 -12.56 5.03 3.27
N PHE A 146 -11.88 4.49 2.25
CA PHE A 146 -10.56 3.85 2.41
C PHE A 146 -9.38 4.71 1.95
N GLU A 147 -9.60 5.79 1.19
CA GLU A 147 -8.55 6.67 0.72
C GLU A 147 -7.66 7.23 1.84
N PRO A 148 -8.20 7.69 2.99
CA PRO A 148 -7.35 8.10 4.11
C PRO A 148 -6.42 6.97 4.58
N SER A 149 -6.92 5.75 4.67
CA SER A 149 -6.11 4.58 5.04
C SER A 149 -5.06 4.25 3.98
N PHE A 150 -5.38 4.37 2.69
CA PHE A 150 -4.38 4.20 1.62
C PHE A 150 -3.26 5.23 1.76
N MET A 151 -3.61 6.51 1.90
CA MET A 151 -2.66 7.63 1.99
C MET A 151 -1.78 7.55 3.23
N GLN A 152 -2.32 7.12 4.36
CA GLN A 152 -1.55 6.93 5.61
C GLN A 152 -0.61 5.71 5.56
N THR A 153 -0.88 4.74 4.68
CA THR A 153 -0.08 3.49 4.63
C THR A 153 1.02 3.54 3.59
N LEU A 154 0.79 4.22 2.46
CA LEU A 154 1.64 4.09 1.28
C LEU A 154 3.06 4.62 1.50
N HIS A 155 4.01 3.94 0.88
CA HIS A 155 5.38 4.40 0.66
C HIS A 155 5.56 4.86 -0.79
N LEU A 156 4.79 4.28 -1.72
CA LEU A 156 4.82 4.57 -3.15
C LEU A 156 3.39 4.66 -3.70
N LEU A 157 3.23 5.38 -4.80
CA LEU A 157 1.98 5.50 -5.53
C LEU A 157 2.22 5.31 -7.02
N ALA A 158 1.41 4.48 -7.66
CA ALA A 158 1.43 4.27 -9.11
C ALA A 158 0.01 4.40 -9.68
N PRO A 159 -0.20 5.17 -10.78
CA PRO A 159 -1.46 5.15 -11.51
C PRO A 159 -1.73 3.75 -12.08
N ALA A 160 -2.98 3.30 -11.96
CA ALA A 160 -3.41 1.95 -12.34
C ALA A 160 -4.57 1.96 -13.35
N ASP A 161 -4.82 3.10 -13.99
CA ASP A 161 -5.85 3.28 -15.01
C ASP A 161 -5.47 2.68 -16.37
N GLY A 162 -4.17 2.67 -16.69
CA GLY A 162 -3.65 2.20 -17.96
C GLY A 162 -3.72 0.67 -18.17
N PRO A 163 -3.27 0.20 -19.35
CA PRO A 163 -3.12 -1.22 -19.63
C PRO A 163 -2.09 -1.87 -18.69
N LEU A 164 -2.24 -3.18 -18.43
CA LEU A 164 -1.45 -3.91 -17.44
C LEU A 164 0.06 -3.72 -17.62
N ASP A 165 0.57 -3.84 -18.85
CA ASP A 165 2.02 -3.74 -19.10
C ASP A 165 2.58 -2.36 -18.76
N ALA A 166 1.82 -1.29 -19.03
CA ALA A 166 2.21 0.07 -18.66
C ALA A 166 2.22 0.25 -17.13
N VAL A 167 1.21 -0.28 -16.44
CA VAL A 167 1.14 -0.24 -14.97
C VAL A 167 2.29 -1.03 -14.34
N VAL A 168 2.62 -2.21 -14.89
CA VAL A 168 3.73 -3.04 -14.40
C VAL A 168 5.07 -2.33 -14.60
N ALA A 169 5.30 -1.71 -15.77
CA ALA A 169 6.50 -0.94 -16.03
C ALA A 169 6.67 0.22 -15.03
N ASP A 170 5.60 0.98 -14.80
CA ASP A 170 5.57 2.11 -13.87
C ASP A 170 5.84 1.69 -12.40
N VAL A 171 5.29 0.55 -11.99
CA VAL A 171 5.54 -0.06 -10.67
C VAL A 171 7.00 -0.50 -10.55
N LEU A 172 7.54 -1.20 -11.55
CA LEU A 172 8.94 -1.67 -11.53
C LEU A 172 9.92 -0.50 -11.47
N GLU A 173 9.62 0.60 -12.17
CA GLU A 173 10.43 1.82 -12.08
C GLU A 173 10.47 2.39 -10.65
N ARG A 174 9.31 2.53 -10.00
CA ARG A 174 9.20 3.05 -8.62
C ARG A 174 9.84 2.17 -7.57
N VAL A 175 9.80 0.85 -7.77
CA VAL A 175 10.41 -0.11 -6.82
C VAL A 175 11.93 -0.06 -6.88
N ARG A 176 12.52 0.32 -8.03
CA ARG A 176 13.98 0.47 -8.20
C ARG A 176 14.54 1.80 -7.67
N GLN A 177 13.69 2.80 -7.50
CA GLN A 177 14.01 4.09 -6.87
C GLN A 177 13.99 3.99 -5.34
#